data_AF-A0A958LUW0-F1
#
_entry.id   AF-A0A958LUW0-F1
#
_cell.length_a   1.000
_cell.length_b   1.000
_cell.length_c   1.000
_cell.angle_alpha   90.00
_cell.angle_beta   90.00
_cell.angle_gamma   90.00
#
_symmetry.space_group_name_H-M   'P 1'
#
loop_
_entity.id
_entity.type
_entity.pdbx_description
1 polymer ?
#
loop_
_entity_poly.entity_id
_entity_poly.type
_entity_poly.pdbx_seq_one_letter_code
_entity_poly.pdbx_strand_id
1 'polypeptide(L)'
;MKITLVALLIAVTNIAIAQNHDHHSGHGKQISNKAESKIKFTPTSDLKVRMEKILSLMKELNPKKDDVKVVKSYGDKITEIVNDIFKTCKLDPDADAAIHPSLGLILDGASDFKNGQYESGHKKIHEALLGYEKMFNHVGWKH
;
A
#
# COMPACT_ATOMS: atom_id res chain seq x y z
N MET A 1 -15.96 65.43 26.94
CA MET A 1 -14.75 64.60 26.80
C MET A 1 -14.61 63.72 28.04
N LYS A 2 -14.73 62.39 27.92
CA LYS A 2 -14.19 61.36 28.84
C LYS A 2 -14.59 59.96 28.34
N ILE A 3 -13.65 59.36 27.61
CA ILE A 3 -13.17 57.97 27.56
C ILE A 3 -14.20 56.83 27.76
N THR A 4 -14.34 56.06 26.67
CA THR A 4 -14.95 54.74 26.49
C THR A 4 -14.29 53.65 27.34
N LEU A 5 -15.09 52.68 27.82
CA LEU A 5 -14.60 51.36 28.20
C LEU A 5 -15.52 50.28 27.62
N VAL A 6 -14.99 49.51 26.68
CA VAL A 6 -15.62 48.35 26.05
C VAL A 6 -15.22 47.11 26.86
N ALA A 7 -16.19 46.38 27.41
CA ALA A 7 -15.96 45.07 28.01
C ALA A 7 -16.39 43.99 27.00
N LEU A 8 -15.40 43.32 26.42
CA LEU A 8 -15.55 42.19 25.49
C LEU A 8 -15.70 40.89 26.29
N LEU A 9 -16.91 40.33 26.31
CA LEU A 9 -17.19 38.99 26.84
C LEU A 9 -16.85 37.93 25.79
N ILE A 10 -15.76 37.20 26.01
CA ILE A 10 -15.33 36.07 25.19
C ILE A 10 -16.02 34.80 25.71
N ALA A 11 -17.04 34.33 24.99
CA ALA A 11 -17.60 33.00 25.19
C ALA A 11 -16.71 31.96 24.52
N VAL A 12 -15.99 31.17 25.32
CA VAL A 12 -15.22 30.01 24.85
C VAL A 12 -16.20 28.86 24.63
N THR A 13 -16.50 28.53 23.38
CA THR A 13 -17.25 27.31 23.04
C THR A 13 -16.26 26.19 22.75
N ASN A 14 -16.25 25.16 23.59
CA ASN A 14 -15.57 23.90 23.33
C ASN A 14 -16.33 23.16 22.23
N ILE A 15 -15.83 23.20 21.00
CA ILE A 15 -16.30 22.29 19.95
C ILE A 15 -15.55 20.97 20.15
N ALA A 16 -16.30 19.96 20.59
CA ALA A 16 -15.85 18.58 20.62
C ALA A 16 -15.44 18.14 19.21
N ILE A 17 -14.20 17.71 19.05
CA ILE A 17 -13.71 17.05 17.84
C ILE A 17 -14.33 15.66 17.82
N ALA A 18 -15.28 15.44 16.92
CA ALA A 18 -15.72 14.10 16.57
C ALA A 18 -14.49 13.30 16.12
N GLN A 19 -14.25 12.15 16.74
CA GLN A 19 -13.31 11.16 16.23
C GLN A 19 -13.88 10.65 14.91
N ASN A 20 -13.45 11.29 13.83
CA ASN A 20 -13.65 10.78 12.49
C ASN A 20 -12.93 9.43 12.43
N HIS A 21 -13.63 8.40 11.95
CA HIS A 21 -12.99 7.13 11.64
C HIS A 21 -11.98 7.40 10.54
N ASP A 22 -10.71 7.45 10.93
CA ASP A 22 -9.57 7.70 10.06
C ASP A 22 -9.39 6.49 9.14
N HIS A 23 -10.22 6.44 8.10
CA HIS A 23 -9.90 5.67 6.90
C HIS A 23 -8.68 6.33 6.29
N HIS A 24 -7.51 5.73 6.56
CA HIS A 24 -6.20 6.08 5.99
C HIS A 24 -6.34 6.53 4.53
N SER A 25 -6.54 7.83 4.37
CA SER A 25 -6.73 8.49 3.09
C SER A 25 -5.37 8.98 2.65
N GLY A 26 -4.81 8.32 1.65
CA GLY A 26 -3.76 8.89 0.83
C GLY A 26 -2.40 9.05 1.52
N HIS A 27 -1.64 7.96 1.57
CA HIS A 27 -0.19 8.05 1.40
C HIS A 27 0.19 7.98 -0.09
N GLY A 28 -0.47 8.80 -0.91
CA GLY A 28 0.09 9.30 -2.16
C GLY A 28 1.04 10.46 -1.86
N LYS A 29 1.99 10.27 -0.93
CA LYS A 29 3.05 11.27 -0.71
C LYS A 29 3.93 11.23 -1.94
N GLN A 30 3.88 12.30 -2.72
CA GLN A 30 4.77 12.62 -3.84
C GLN A 30 6.12 11.94 -3.62
N ILE A 31 6.44 10.97 -4.49
CA ILE A 31 7.76 10.33 -4.55
C ILE A 31 8.74 11.49 -4.66
N SER A 32 9.39 11.81 -3.55
CA SER A 32 10.47 12.77 -3.54
C SER A 32 11.52 12.19 -4.48
N ASN A 33 11.81 12.90 -5.57
CA ASN A 33 12.93 12.62 -6.48
C ASN A 33 14.26 12.83 -5.74
N LYS A 34 14.46 12.13 -4.62
CA LYS A 34 15.77 11.88 -4.06
C LYS A 34 16.44 10.99 -5.10
N ALA A 35 17.54 11.48 -5.67
CA ALA A 35 18.32 10.81 -6.71
C ALA A 35 18.28 9.30 -6.50
N GLU A 36 17.75 8.57 -7.48
CA GLU A 36 17.64 7.11 -7.41
C GLU A 36 19.00 6.55 -7.00
N SER A 37 19.06 6.01 -5.79
CA SER A 37 20.21 5.20 -5.39
C SER A 37 20.33 4.09 -6.43
N LYS A 38 21.41 4.11 -7.23
CA LYS A 38 21.71 3.02 -8.17
C LYS A 38 21.86 1.66 -7.47
N ILE A 39 21.95 1.65 -6.14
CA ILE A 39 22.02 0.46 -5.31
C ILE A 39 20.59 0.05 -4.97
N LYS A 40 20.14 -1.06 -5.57
CA LYS A 40 18.93 -1.78 -5.16
C LYS A 40 19.16 -2.52 -3.85
N PHE A 41 18.13 -2.65 -3.03
CA PHE A 41 18.19 -3.42 -1.79
C PHE A 41 18.21 -4.93 -2.07
N THR A 42 18.82 -5.72 -1.20
CA THR A 42 18.75 -7.19 -1.29
C THR A 42 17.56 -7.68 -0.47
N PRO A 43 16.54 -8.32 -1.07
CA PRO A 43 15.41 -8.84 -0.31
C PRO A 43 15.82 -10.08 0.49
N THR A 44 15.23 -10.25 1.67
CA THR A 44 15.38 -11.49 2.47
C THR A 44 14.77 -12.69 1.74
N SER A 45 15.18 -13.90 2.11
CA SER A 45 14.61 -15.14 1.57
C SER A 45 13.09 -15.21 1.75
N ASP A 46 12.58 -14.83 2.93
CA ASP A 46 11.15 -14.83 3.21
C ASP A 46 10.40 -13.85 2.32
N LEU A 47 10.94 -12.64 2.13
CA LEU A 47 10.33 -11.65 1.26
C LEU A 47 10.28 -12.15 -0.19
N LYS A 48 11.37 -12.73 -0.69
CA LYS A 48 11.43 -13.30 -2.05
C LYS A 48 10.30 -14.31 -2.27
N VAL A 49 10.16 -15.27 -1.37
CA VAL A 49 9.13 -16.32 -1.44
C VAL A 49 7.73 -15.72 -1.47
N ARG A 50 7.48 -14.68 -0.67
CA ARG A 50 6.15 -14.04 -0.59
C ARG A 50 5.82 -13.22 -1.83
N MET A 51 6.78 -12.47 -2.36
CA MET A 51 6.61 -11.71 -3.60
C MET A 51 6.41 -12.65 -4.80
N GLU A 52 7.13 -13.78 -4.85
CA GLU A 52 6.92 -14.84 -5.85
C GLU A 52 5.53 -15.45 -5.75
N LYS A 53 5.02 -15.70 -4.54
CA LYS A 53 3.64 -16.19 -4.35
C LYS A 53 2.60 -15.21 -4.88
N ILE A 54 2.76 -13.91 -4.63
CA ILE A 54 1.86 -12.88 -5.18
C ILE A 54 1.90 -12.88 -6.71
N LEU A 55 3.09 -12.92 -7.31
CA LEU A 55 3.26 -12.98 -8.76
C LEU A 55 2.64 -14.26 -9.36
N SER A 56 2.80 -15.41 -8.70
CA SER A 56 2.18 -16.67 -9.11
C SER A 56 0.66 -16.59 -9.07
N LEU A 57 0.08 -16.04 -8.00
CA LEU A 57 -1.37 -15.83 -7.90
C LEU A 57 -1.90 -14.94 -9.03
N MET A 58 -1.17 -13.88 -9.39
CA MET A 58 -1.53 -13.01 -10.51
C MET A 58 -1.55 -13.78 -11.84
N LYS A 59 -0.52 -14.60 -12.09
CA LYS A 59 -0.42 -15.44 -13.31
C LYS A 59 -1.53 -16.50 -13.36
N GLU A 60 -1.85 -17.12 -12.23
CA GLU A 60 -2.93 -18.10 -12.11
C GLU A 60 -4.33 -17.49 -12.29
N LEU A 61 -4.52 -16.25 -11.84
CA LEU A 61 -5.82 -15.56 -11.93
C LEU A 61 -6.11 -15.07 -13.35
N ASN A 62 -5.09 -14.65 -14.11
CA ASN A 62 -5.26 -14.07 -15.44
C ASN A 62 -6.16 -14.88 -16.40
N PRO A 63 -6.02 -16.22 -16.54
CA PRO A 63 -6.94 -17.00 -17.39
C PRO A 63 -8.35 -17.15 -16.81
N LYS A 64 -8.60 -16.73 -15.57
CA LYS A 64 -9.88 -16.85 -14.85
C LYS A 64 -10.51 -15.48 -14.55
N LYS A 65 -10.03 -14.43 -15.20
CA LYS A 65 -10.38 -13.03 -14.92
C LYS A 65 -11.87 -12.69 -15.04
N ASP A 66 -12.61 -13.46 -15.83
CA ASP A 66 -14.05 -13.25 -16.05
C ASP A 66 -14.94 -13.90 -14.96
N ASP A 67 -14.38 -14.78 -14.13
CA ASP A 67 -15.11 -15.35 -12.99
C ASP A 67 -14.96 -14.45 -11.77
N VAL A 68 -15.97 -13.60 -11.54
CA VAL A 68 -16.02 -12.65 -10.42
C VAL A 68 -15.87 -13.33 -9.07
N LYS A 69 -16.42 -14.54 -8.86
CA LYS A 69 -16.27 -15.24 -7.57
C LYS A 69 -14.82 -15.67 -7.36
N VAL A 70 -14.16 -16.16 -8.42
CA VAL A 70 -12.74 -16.50 -8.38
C VAL A 70 -11.90 -15.25 -8.13
N VAL A 71 -12.13 -14.15 -8.86
CA VAL A 71 -11.41 -12.88 -8.68
C VAL A 71 -11.49 -12.42 -7.22
N LYS A 72 -12.68 -12.42 -6.62
CA LYS A 72 -12.87 -12.04 -5.22
C LYS A 72 -12.03 -12.89 -4.26
N SER A 73 -12.04 -14.21 -4.45
CA SER A 73 -11.25 -15.12 -3.60
C SER A 73 -9.73 -14.87 -3.68
N TYR A 74 -9.23 -14.39 -4.82
CA TYR A 74 -7.81 -14.06 -4.99
C TYR A 74 -7.42 -12.77 -4.27
N GLY A 75 -8.35 -11.82 -4.13
CA GLY A 75 -8.13 -10.63 -3.28
C GLY A 75 -7.82 -11.00 -1.83
N ASP A 76 -8.53 -11.99 -1.27
CA ASP A 76 -8.26 -12.46 0.10
C ASP A 76 -6.92 -13.18 0.21
N LYS A 77 -6.58 -14.07 -0.72
CA LYS A 77 -5.29 -14.78 -0.75
C LYS A 77 -4.10 -13.81 -0.81
N ILE A 78 -4.18 -12.78 -1.66
CA ILE A 78 -3.13 -11.78 -1.78
C ILE A 78 -3.02 -10.95 -0.50
N THR A 79 -4.15 -10.54 0.07
CA THR A 79 -4.18 -9.82 1.36
C THR A 79 -3.49 -10.61 2.47
N GLU A 80 -3.75 -11.91 2.55
CA GLU A 80 -3.14 -12.80 3.55
C GLU A 80 -1.61 -12.83 3.40
N ILE A 81 -1.10 -12.97 2.18
CA ILE A 81 0.35 -12.99 1.93
C ILE A 81 1.00 -11.67 2.34
N VAL A 82 0.39 -10.52 2.01
CA VAL A 82 0.94 -9.20 2.40
C VAL A 82 0.92 -9.02 3.91
N ASN A 83 -0.17 -9.41 4.58
CA ASN A 83 -0.22 -9.39 6.04
C ASN A 83 0.86 -10.26 6.67
N ASP A 84 1.19 -11.38 6.05
CA ASP A 84 2.26 -12.26 6.53
C ASP A 84 3.66 -11.68 6.22
N ILE A 85 3.84 -10.88 5.16
CA ILE A 85 5.06 -10.06 4.97
C ILE A 85 5.25 -9.13 6.18
N PHE A 86 4.22 -8.36 6.58
CA PHE A 86 4.34 -7.43 7.71
C PHE A 86 4.65 -8.12 9.03
N LYS A 87 4.08 -9.31 9.28
CA LYS A 87 4.34 -10.07 10.51
C LYS A 87 5.75 -10.62 10.60
N THR A 88 6.33 -11.00 9.46
CA THR A 88 7.65 -11.65 9.41
C THR A 88 8.73 -10.75 8.82
N CYS A 89 8.49 -9.46 8.65
CA CYS A 89 9.44 -8.54 8.03
C CYS A 89 10.69 -8.40 8.91
N LYS A 90 11.87 -8.60 8.31
CA LYS A 90 13.18 -8.49 8.94
C LYS A 90 14.16 -7.69 8.06
N LEU A 91 13.62 -6.72 7.33
CA LEU A 91 14.43 -5.83 6.51
C LEU A 91 15.13 -4.78 7.37
N ASP A 92 16.26 -4.29 6.90
CA ASP A 92 16.85 -3.06 7.43
C ASP A 92 15.88 -1.88 7.22
N PRO A 93 15.90 -0.83 8.07
CA PRO A 93 14.90 0.23 8.03
C PRO A 93 14.71 0.91 6.68
N ASP A 94 15.79 1.15 5.93
CA ASP A 94 15.71 1.77 4.61
C ASP A 94 15.07 0.85 3.55
N ALA A 95 15.34 -0.45 3.63
CA ALA A 95 14.72 -1.44 2.74
C ALA A 95 13.23 -1.65 3.10
N ASP A 96 12.90 -1.66 4.39
CA ASP A 96 11.53 -1.71 4.89
C ASP A 96 10.70 -0.51 4.40
N ALA A 97 11.24 0.70 4.57
CA ALA A 97 10.62 1.92 4.06
C ALA A 97 10.45 1.90 2.53
N ALA A 98 11.41 1.31 1.79
CA ALA A 98 11.35 1.21 0.34
C ALA A 98 10.27 0.25 -0.18
N ILE A 99 9.91 -0.80 0.56
CA ILE A 99 8.91 -1.78 0.10
C ILE A 99 7.47 -1.39 0.43
N HIS A 100 7.26 -0.60 1.48
CA HIS A 100 5.92 -0.21 1.95
C HIS A 100 5.00 0.38 0.86
N PRO A 101 5.44 1.27 -0.04
CA PRO A 101 4.59 1.76 -1.13
C PRO A 101 4.08 0.64 -2.05
N SER A 102 4.93 -0.33 -2.39
CA SER A 102 4.53 -1.48 -3.20
C SER A 102 3.54 -2.38 -2.45
N LEU A 103 3.76 -2.66 -1.16
CA LEU A 103 2.83 -3.49 -0.38
C LEU A 103 1.47 -2.83 -0.20
N GLY A 104 1.44 -1.51 0.02
CA GLY A 104 0.19 -0.73 0.06
C GLY A 104 -0.58 -0.83 -1.26
N LEU A 105 0.10 -0.63 -2.39
CA LEU A 105 -0.55 -0.71 -3.69
C LEU A 105 -1.03 -2.13 -4.05
N ILE A 106 -0.34 -3.18 -3.56
CA ILE A 106 -0.82 -4.57 -3.67
C ILE A 106 -2.12 -4.75 -2.86
N LEU A 107 -2.22 -4.19 -1.66
CA LEU A 107 -3.44 -4.24 -0.85
C LEU A 107 -4.59 -3.48 -1.50
N ASP A 108 -4.32 -2.32 -2.09
CA ASP A 108 -5.33 -1.57 -2.84
C ASP A 108 -5.86 -2.38 -4.03
N GLY A 109 -4.98 -3.04 -4.78
CA GLY A 109 -5.41 -3.91 -5.88
C GLY A 109 -6.11 -5.19 -5.40
N ALA A 110 -5.71 -5.74 -4.26
CA ALA A 110 -6.40 -6.86 -3.64
C ALA A 110 -7.82 -6.47 -3.17
N SER A 111 -8.00 -5.23 -2.69
CA SER A 111 -9.31 -4.68 -2.35
C SER A 111 -10.22 -4.59 -3.58
N ASP A 112 -9.69 -4.10 -4.71
CA ASP A 112 -10.43 -4.09 -5.98
C ASP A 112 -10.85 -5.50 -6.41
N PHE A 113 -9.96 -6.49 -6.26
CA PHE A 113 -10.33 -7.90 -6.50
C PHE A 113 -11.49 -8.35 -5.62
N LYS A 114 -11.51 -8.03 -4.32
CA LYS A 114 -12.64 -8.35 -3.41
C LYS A 114 -13.94 -7.67 -3.83
N ASN A 115 -13.85 -6.55 -4.53
CA ASN A 115 -14.99 -5.85 -5.13
C ASN A 115 -15.37 -6.40 -6.52
N GLY A 116 -14.62 -7.38 -7.05
CA GLY A 116 -14.84 -7.98 -8.37
C GLY A 116 -14.26 -7.15 -9.52
N GLN A 117 -13.40 -6.16 -9.24
CA GLN A 117 -12.84 -5.23 -10.21
C GLN A 117 -11.48 -5.74 -10.70
N TYR A 118 -11.49 -6.75 -11.58
CA TYR A 118 -10.26 -7.38 -12.07
C TYR A 118 -9.28 -6.39 -12.71
N GLU A 119 -9.69 -5.61 -13.71
CA GLU A 119 -8.75 -4.76 -14.47
C GLU A 119 -8.09 -3.69 -13.59
N SER A 120 -8.84 -3.10 -12.66
CA SER A 120 -8.30 -2.10 -11.72
C SER A 120 -7.33 -2.73 -10.73
N GLY A 121 -7.71 -3.86 -10.12
CA GLY A 121 -6.85 -4.57 -9.18
C GLY A 121 -5.59 -5.12 -9.82
N HIS A 122 -5.71 -5.67 -11.02
CA HIS A 122 -4.59 -6.21 -11.78
C HIS A 122 -3.57 -5.12 -12.10
N LYS A 123 -4.04 -3.95 -12.59
CA LYS A 123 -3.18 -2.80 -12.88
C LYS A 123 -2.38 -2.36 -11.65
N LYS A 124 -3.04 -2.18 -10.50
CA LYS A 124 -2.38 -1.76 -9.25
C LYS A 124 -1.32 -2.75 -8.79
N ILE A 125 -1.66 -4.04 -8.75
CA ILE A 125 -0.71 -5.08 -8.34
C ILE A 125 0.46 -5.17 -9.33
N HIS A 126 0.20 -5.08 -10.64
CA HIS A 126 1.24 -5.05 -11.66
C HIS A 126 2.21 -3.87 -11.45
N GLU A 127 1.70 -2.66 -11.24
CA GLU A 127 2.50 -1.45 -10.97
C GLU A 127 3.32 -1.59 -9.67
N ALA A 128 2.75 -2.20 -8.64
CA ALA A 128 3.45 -2.45 -7.39
C ALA A 128 4.62 -3.42 -7.53
N LEU A 129 4.45 -4.48 -8.33
CA LEU A 129 5.47 -5.46 -8.65
C LEU A 129 6.62 -4.86 -9.50
N LEU A 130 6.31 -3.92 -10.40
CA LEU A 130 7.34 -3.12 -11.09
C LEU A 130 8.10 -2.21 -10.11
N GLY A 131 7.39 -1.60 -9.15
CA GLY A 131 8.00 -0.82 -8.08
C GLY A 131 8.97 -1.66 -7.23
N TYR A 132 8.56 -2.89 -6.88
CA TYR A 132 9.43 -3.84 -6.17
C TYR A 132 10.69 -4.16 -6.99
N GLU A 133 10.55 -4.49 -8.27
CA GLU A 133 11.68 -4.77 -9.15
C GLU A 133 12.64 -3.59 -9.27
N LYS A 134 12.13 -2.36 -9.29
CA LYS A 134 12.96 -1.15 -9.34
C LYS A 134 13.81 -0.99 -8.07
N MET A 135 13.25 -1.30 -6.91
CA MET A 135 13.88 -1.06 -5.61
C MET A 135 14.72 -2.24 -5.10
N PHE A 136 14.41 -3.48 -5.51
CA PHE A 136 15.02 -4.69 -4.98
C PHE A 136 15.76 -5.50 -6.04
N ASN A 137 16.93 -6.01 -5.69
CA ASN A 137 17.69 -6.96 -6.49
C ASN A 137 17.26 -8.39 -6.16
N HIS A 138 16.08 -8.78 -6.64
CA HIS A 138 15.58 -10.15 -6.53
C HIS A 138 16.14 -11.01 -7.67
N VAL A 139 17.24 -11.73 -7.40
CA VAL A 139 17.84 -12.65 -8.37
C VAL A 139 16.82 -13.69 -8.83
N GLY A 140 16.60 -13.77 -10.15
CA GLY A 140 15.65 -14.71 -10.77
C GLY A 140 14.22 -14.19 -10.89
N TRP A 141 13.95 -12.95 -10.46
CA TRP A 141 12.66 -12.30 -10.64
C TRP A 141 12.27 -12.17 -12.12
N LYS A 142 11.03 -12.51 -12.46
CA LYS A 142 10.45 -12.50 -13.82
C LYS A 142 8.99 -12.09 -13.78
N HIS A 143 8.76 -10.80 -13.54
CA HIS A 143 7.46 -10.15 -13.67
C HIS A 143 7.15 -9.89 -15.14
#